data_AF-I1NSK3-F1
#
_entry.id   AF-I1NSK3-F1
#
_cell.length_a   1.000
_cell.length_b   1.000
_cell.length_c   1.000
_cell.angle_alpha   90.00
_cell.angle_beta   90.00
_cell.angle_gamma   90.00
#
_symmetry.space_group_name_H-M   'P 1'
#
loop_
_entity.id
_entity.type
_entity.pdbx_description
1 polymer ?
#
loop_
_entity_poly.entity_id
_entity_poly.type
_entity_poly.pdbx_seq_one_letter_code
_entity_poly.pdbx_strand_id
1 'polypeptide(L)'
;VHAQPPAGFLSIDCGYTDSAGYVDKNTTLTYVSDKGYVEGGKNFSILAQYMKDATNKQEETLRSFPDGQLRGADNLLGSGDLELLPIFHFAEIASTTRLFDIYSDGEELFTSFSPSPFQVDSMYQNGRFLRRVNSTFTLRKQPTSQLPPPLINAFE
;
A
#
# COMPACT_ATOMS: atom_id res chain seq x y z
N VAL A 1 -2.10 -8.11 22.54
CA VAL A 1 -0.72 -7.96 22.05
C VAL A 1 -0.73 -6.87 20.99
N HIS A 2 0.08 -5.81 21.17
CA HIS A 2 0.26 -4.77 20.16
C HIS A 2 1.47 -5.17 19.32
N ALA A 3 1.28 -5.44 18.04
CA ALA A 3 2.40 -5.72 17.15
C ALA A 3 3.17 -4.42 16.92
N GLN A 4 4.47 -4.41 17.24
CA GLN A 4 5.37 -3.30 16.92
C GLN A 4 6.33 -3.74 15.80
N PRO A 5 6.54 -2.90 14.78
CA PRO A 5 7.50 -3.21 13.73
C PRO A 5 8.92 -3.38 14.30
N PRO A 6 9.73 -4.30 13.79
CA PRO A 6 11.17 -4.33 14.06
C PRO A 6 11.85 -3.01 13.66
N ALA A 7 12.98 -2.69 14.30
CA ALA A 7 13.76 -1.51 13.91
C ALA A 7 14.22 -1.63 12.44
N GLY A 8 13.88 -0.62 11.62
CA GLY A 8 14.29 -0.52 10.22
C GLY A 8 13.28 -1.00 9.18
N PHE A 9 12.13 -1.54 9.59
CA PHE A 9 11.05 -1.94 8.68
C PHE A 9 9.72 -1.42 9.20
N LEU A 10 8.87 -0.91 8.31
CA LEU A 10 7.53 -0.48 8.65
C LEU A 10 6.55 -1.01 7.61
N SER A 11 5.93 -2.15 7.90
CA SER A 11 4.88 -2.69 7.05
C SER A 11 3.51 -2.16 7.50
N ILE A 12 2.79 -1.50 6.60
CA ILE A 12 1.48 -0.90 6.85
C ILE A 12 0.42 -1.61 6.02
N ASP A 13 -0.59 -2.17 6.70
CA ASP A 13 -1.75 -2.81 6.09
C ASP A 13 -2.88 -1.80 5.90
N CYS A 14 -3.24 -1.58 4.63
CA CYS A 14 -4.24 -0.65 4.19
C CYS A 14 -5.64 -1.26 4.21
N GLY A 15 -6.53 -0.63 4.98
CA GLY A 15 -7.90 -1.09 5.17
C GLY A 15 -8.09 -2.00 6.39
N TYR A 16 -7.01 -2.50 7.01
CA TYR A 16 -7.08 -3.30 8.24
C TYR A 16 -7.51 -2.47 9.46
N THR A 17 -8.55 -2.95 10.15
CA THR A 17 -9.16 -2.23 11.29
C THR A 17 -9.36 -3.05 12.57
N ASP A 18 -9.10 -4.36 12.54
CA ASP A 18 -9.48 -5.22 13.69
C ASP A 18 -8.66 -4.93 14.94
N SER A 19 -7.42 -4.45 14.78
CA SER A 19 -6.52 -4.10 15.86
C SER A 19 -5.48 -3.07 15.43
N ALA A 20 -4.57 -2.69 16.33
CA ALA A 20 -3.47 -1.78 16.00
C ALA A 20 -2.44 -2.40 15.02
N GLY A 21 -2.34 -3.73 15.00
CA GLY A 21 -1.37 -4.45 14.18
C GLY A 21 -1.32 -5.93 14.54
N TYR A 22 -0.66 -6.71 13.70
CA TYR A 22 -0.54 -8.16 13.84
C TYR A 22 0.82 -8.64 13.32
N VAL A 23 1.15 -9.91 13.63
CA VAL A 23 2.25 -10.61 12.99
C VAL A 23 1.65 -11.54 11.95
N ASP A 24 2.03 -11.37 10.69
CA ASP A 24 1.59 -12.24 9.61
C ASP A 24 2.13 -13.66 9.83
N LYS A 25 1.28 -14.66 9.68
CA LYS A 25 1.65 -16.04 10.01
C LYS A 25 2.57 -16.68 8.99
N ASN A 26 2.54 -16.21 7.74
CA ASN A 26 3.30 -16.79 6.65
C ASN A 26 4.65 -16.09 6.50
N THR A 27 4.65 -14.75 6.48
CA THR A 27 5.86 -13.96 6.28
C THR A 27 6.59 -13.66 7.59
N THR A 28 5.93 -13.82 8.74
CA THR A 28 6.41 -13.44 10.08
C THR A 28 6.66 -11.94 10.25
N LEU A 29 6.27 -11.12 9.27
CA LEU A 29 6.38 -9.67 9.32
C LEU A 29 5.33 -9.08 10.26
N THR A 30 5.72 -8.02 10.95
CA THR A 30 4.78 -7.22 11.75
C THR A 30 4.16 -6.15 10.86
N TYR A 31 2.83 -6.21 10.72
CA TYR A 31 2.04 -5.16 10.09
C TYR A 31 1.34 -4.31 11.14
N VAL A 32 1.27 -3.00 10.89
CA VAL A 32 0.41 -2.07 11.63
C VAL A 32 -0.76 -1.64 10.75
N SER A 33 -1.87 -1.24 11.37
CA SER A 33 -2.98 -0.61 10.63
C SER A 33 -2.52 0.71 9.99
N ASP A 34 -3.06 1.03 8.82
CA ASP A 34 -2.87 2.31 8.12
C ASP A 34 -3.38 3.55 8.88
N LYS A 35 -4.03 3.35 10.02
CA LYS A 35 -4.51 4.43 10.88
C LYS A 35 -3.35 5.33 11.35
N GLY A 36 -3.40 6.59 10.95
CA GLY A 36 -2.37 7.59 11.26
C GLY A 36 -1.28 7.72 10.20
N TYR A 37 -1.29 6.83 9.19
CA TYR A 37 -0.38 6.87 8.04
C TYR A 37 -1.08 7.26 6.75
N VAL A 38 -2.41 7.24 6.74
CA VAL A 38 -3.24 7.45 5.57
C VAL A 38 -4.39 8.39 5.90
N GLU A 39 -4.59 9.39 5.05
CA GLU A 39 -5.74 10.30 5.12
C GLU A 39 -6.81 9.91 4.10
N GLY A 40 -8.05 9.75 4.55
CA GLY A 40 -9.20 9.49 3.68
C GLY A 40 -9.28 8.08 3.10
N GLY A 41 -9.91 7.96 1.93
CA GLY A 41 -10.17 6.67 1.29
C GLY A 41 -11.31 5.85 1.91
N LYS A 42 -11.58 4.68 1.32
CA LYS A 42 -12.60 3.73 1.75
C LYS A 42 -12.01 2.33 1.91
N ASN A 43 -12.32 1.67 3.01
CA ASN A 43 -11.82 0.33 3.34
C ASN A 43 -12.72 -0.73 2.74
N PHE A 44 -12.10 -1.83 2.29
CA PHE A 44 -12.80 -3.00 1.78
C PHE A 44 -12.07 -4.26 2.26
N SER A 45 -12.86 -5.30 2.54
CA SER A 45 -12.35 -6.65 2.70
C SER A 45 -12.49 -7.40 1.38
N ILE A 46 -11.49 -8.21 1.06
CA ILE A 46 -11.47 -9.06 -0.12
C ILE A 46 -12.01 -10.42 0.30
N LEU A 47 -13.12 -10.85 -0.33
CA LEU A 47 -13.63 -12.19 -0.08
C LEU A 47 -12.66 -13.22 -0.68
N ALA A 48 -12.36 -14.28 0.08
CA ALA A 48 -11.42 -15.34 -0.33
C ALA A 48 -11.73 -15.96 -1.72
N GLN A 49 -13.00 -15.93 -2.14
CA GLN A 49 -13.40 -16.43 -3.47
C GLN A 49 -12.82 -15.60 -4.64
N TYR A 50 -12.46 -14.34 -4.41
CA TYR A 50 -11.94 -13.45 -5.44
C TYR A 50 -10.43 -13.56 -5.60
N MET A 51 -9.70 -14.02 -4.58
CA MET A 51 -8.25 -14.21 -4.64
C MET A 51 -7.82 -15.45 -3.88
N LYS A 52 -7.76 -16.55 -4.62
CA LYS A 52 -7.33 -17.86 -4.11
C LYS A 52 -5.84 -17.87 -3.73
N ASP A 53 -5.05 -17.03 -4.40
CA ASP A 53 -3.60 -16.94 -4.18
C ASP A 53 -3.23 -15.92 -3.10
N ALA A 54 -4.22 -15.19 -2.55
CA ALA A 54 -4.03 -14.35 -1.38
C ALA A 54 -3.81 -15.23 -0.16
N THR A 55 -2.56 -15.31 0.30
CA THR A 55 -2.13 -16.13 1.42
C THR A 55 -1.74 -15.29 2.62
N ASN A 56 -1.22 -14.08 2.40
CA ASN A 56 -0.79 -13.18 3.45
C ASN A 56 -1.96 -12.32 3.92
N LYS A 57 -1.97 -11.98 5.21
CA LYS A 57 -3.11 -11.28 5.81
C LYS A 57 -3.33 -9.87 5.23
N GLN A 58 -2.27 -9.18 4.81
CA GLN A 58 -2.41 -7.87 4.16
C GLN A 58 -3.17 -7.93 2.82
N GLU A 59 -3.26 -9.13 2.21
CA GLU A 59 -3.92 -9.33 0.91
C GLU A 59 -5.44 -9.45 1.09
N GLU A 60 -5.92 -9.55 2.34
CA GLU A 60 -7.34 -9.69 2.69
C GLU A 60 -8.07 -8.35 2.81
N THR A 61 -7.33 -7.24 2.93
CA THR A 61 -7.88 -5.89 3.05
C THR A 61 -7.27 -4.95 2.04
N LEU A 62 -8.06 -3.96 1.61
CA LEU A 62 -7.56 -2.86 0.78
C LEU A 62 -8.20 -1.55 1.20
N ARG A 63 -7.54 -0.44 0.83
CA ARG A 63 -8.13 0.89 0.83
C ARG A 63 -8.14 1.44 -0.59
N SER A 64 -9.25 2.07 -0.98
CA SER A 64 -9.35 2.80 -2.26
C SER A 64 -9.44 4.31 -2.06
N PHE A 65 -8.88 5.07 -3.00
CA PHE A 65 -8.71 6.53 -2.90
C PHE A 65 -9.50 7.30 -3.98
N PRO A 66 -10.80 7.57 -3.78
CA PRO A 66 -11.64 8.31 -4.73
C PRO A 66 -11.10 9.65 -5.19
N ASP A 67 -10.44 10.36 -4.28
CA ASP A 67 -9.89 11.68 -4.56
C ASP A 67 -8.39 11.63 -4.92
N GLY A 68 -7.86 10.41 -5.16
CA GLY A 68 -6.52 10.21 -5.72
C GLY A 68 -5.36 10.62 -4.81
N GLN A 69 -5.57 10.68 -3.50
CA GLN A 69 -4.51 10.96 -2.53
C GLN A 69 -4.51 9.91 -1.44
N LEU A 70 -3.61 8.95 -1.57
CA LEU A 70 -2.91 8.41 -0.41
C LEU A 70 -2.03 9.57 0.09
N ARG A 71 -2.05 9.85 1.38
CA ARG A 71 -1.04 10.69 2.02
C ARG A 71 -0.33 9.80 3.00
N GLY A 72 0.63 9.05 2.48
CA GLY A 72 1.55 8.33 3.33
C GLY A 72 2.27 9.33 4.24
N ALA A 73 2.43 8.99 5.51
CA ALA A 73 3.76 9.08 6.08
C ALA A 73 4.33 10.49 6.42
N ASP A 74 3.53 11.39 6.97
CA ASP A 74 4.11 12.48 7.78
C ASP A 74 4.78 11.87 9.04
N ASN A 75 6.11 11.89 9.09
CA ASN A 75 6.95 11.42 10.20
C ASN A 75 7.00 9.89 10.45
N LEU A 76 7.09 9.04 9.41
CA LEU A 76 7.19 7.58 9.61
C LEU A 76 8.30 7.17 10.57
N LEU A 77 9.46 7.82 10.47
CA LEU A 77 10.67 7.44 11.19
C LEU A 77 11.38 8.74 11.53
N GLY A 78 11.52 9.03 12.83
CA GLY A 78 12.09 10.28 13.34
C GLY A 78 13.37 10.66 12.62
N SER A 79 13.51 11.96 12.34
CA SER A 79 14.62 12.62 11.63
C SER A 79 15.97 11.88 11.71
N GLY A 80 16.39 11.25 10.60
CA GLY A 80 17.70 10.61 10.43
C GLY A 80 17.97 10.26 8.96
N ASP A 81 19.22 9.90 8.64
CA ASP A 81 19.73 9.47 7.31
C ASP A 81 19.20 8.08 6.90
N LEU A 82 17.88 7.88 6.96
CA LEU A 82 17.27 6.61 6.59
C LEU A 82 17.03 6.57 5.07
N GLU A 83 17.48 5.49 4.45
CA GLU A 83 17.16 5.13 3.07
C GLU A 83 15.97 4.17 3.06
N LEU A 84 14.85 4.59 2.45
CA LEU A 84 13.64 3.77 2.33
C LEU A 84 13.56 3.14 0.94
N LEU A 85 13.34 1.83 0.87
CA LEU A 85 12.96 1.15 -0.36
C LEU A 85 11.44 0.94 -0.33
N PRO A 86 10.65 1.79 -1.00
CA PRO A 86 9.20 1.65 -0.97
C PRO A 86 8.77 0.39 -1.73
N ILE A 87 8.00 -0.45 -1.06
CA ILE A 87 7.34 -1.61 -1.66
C ILE A 87 5.83 -1.39 -1.55
N PHE A 88 5.12 -1.52 -2.67
CA PHE A 88 3.67 -1.37 -2.71
C PHE A 88 3.03 -2.70 -3.10
N HIS A 89 2.01 -3.11 -2.34
CA HIS A 89 1.28 -4.35 -2.55
C HIS A 89 -0.15 -4.06 -3.01
N PHE A 90 -0.59 -4.77 -4.03
CA PHE A 90 -1.89 -4.61 -4.67
C PHE A 90 -2.52 -5.97 -4.90
N ALA A 91 -3.83 -6.00 -4.78
CA ALA A 91 -4.62 -7.18 -5.04
C ALA A 91 -5.86 -6.72 -5.83
N GLU A 92 -5.91 -7.04 -7.13
CA GLU A 92 -6.96 -6.54 -8.01
C GLU A 92 -8.17 -7.46 -8.04
N ILE A 93 -9.33 -6.86 -7.82
CA ILE A 93 -10.61 -7.57 -7.75
C ILE A 93 -11.47 -7.36 -9.00
N ALA A 94 -11.03 -6.50 -9.92
CA ALA A 94 -11.71 -6.23 -11.18
C ALA A 94 -11.14 -7.02 -12.35
N SER A 95 -11.99 -7.36 -13.32
CA SER A 95 -11.61 -8.04 -14.57
C SER A 95 -11.12 -7.10 -15.67
N THR A 96 -11.28 -5.79 -15.51
CA THR A 96 -10.85 -4.77 -16.48
C THR A 96 -9.67 -3.97 -15.95
N THR A 97 -9.06 -3.15 -16.80
CA THR A 97 -7.81 -2.46 -16.48
C THR A 97 -8.02 -1.23 -15.60
N ARG A 98 -7.36 -1.21 -14.45
CA ARG A 98 -7.18 -0.02 -13.60
C ARG A 98 -5.83 0.59 -13.92
N LEU A 99 -5.77 1.90 -14.15
CA LEU A 99 -4.52 2.60 -14.44
C LEU A 99 -4.34 3.77 -13.49
N PHE A 100 -3.16 3.83 -12.88
CA PHE A 100 -2.77 4.93 -12.02
C PHE A 100 -1.26 5.13 -12.00
N ASP A 101 -0.87 6.34 -11.67
CA ASP A 101 0.52 6.73 -11.43
C ASP A 101 0.78 6.73 -9.92
N ILE A 102 2.03 6.52 -9.51
CA ILE A 102 2.50 6.60 -8.12
C ILE A 102 3.57 7.67 -8.02
N TYR A 103 3.43 8.56 -7.05
CA TYR A 103 4.37 9.64 -6.76
C TYR A 103 4.91 9.52 -5.33
N SER A 104 6.13 10.03 -5.11
CA SER A 104 6.71 10.30 -3.81
C SER A 104 7.09 11.78 -3.76
N ASP A 105 6.50 12.54 -2.83
CA ASP A 105 6.72 13.98 -2.70
C ASP A 105 6.50 14.77 -4.00
N GLY A 106 5.58 14.29 -4.84
CA GLY A 106 5.30 14.85 -6.17
C GLY A 106 6.25 14.41 -7.28
N GLU A 107 7.33 13.68 -6.96
CA GLU A 107 8.18 13.04 -7.96
C GLU A 107 7.58 11.70 -8.42
N GLU A 108 7.55 11.47 -9.73
CA GLU A 108 6.99 10.24 -10.28
C GLU A 108 7.86 9.02 -9.93
N LEU A 109 7.25 8.03 -9.27
CA LEU A 109 7.87 6.72 -9.03
C LEU A 109 7.55 5.75 -10.15
N PHE A 110 6.26 5.61 -10.48
CA PHE A 110 5.75 4.67 -11.46
C PHE A 110 4.62 5.31 -12.26
N THR A 111 4.61 5.11 -13.57
CA THR A 111 3.57 5.62 -14.47
C THR A 111 2.73 4.48 -15.03
N SER A 112 1.43 4.74 -15.23
CA SER A 112 0.51 3.83 -15.94
C SER A 112 0.49 2.40 -15.39
N PHE A 113 0.66 2.25 -14.08
CA PHE A 113 0.64 0.94 -13.45
C PHE A 113 -0.77 0.35 -13.47
N SER A 114 -0.85 -0.93 -13.81
CA SER A 114 -2.06 -1.76 -13.72
C SER A 114 -1.72 -3.01 -12.93
N PRO A 115 -2.34 -3.20 -11.76
CA PRO A 115 -2.46 -4.52 -11.17
C PRO A 115 -3.05 -5.54 -12.16
N SER A 116 -2.57 -6.77 -12.08
CA SER A 116 -3.01 -7.93 -12.82
C SER A 116 -4.39 -8.36 -12.31
N PRO A 117 -5.39 -8.54 -13.20
CA PRO A 117 -6.73 -8.94 -12.78
C PRO A 117 -6.74 -10.23 -11.96
N PHE A 118 -7.44 -10.21 -10.82
CA PHE A 118 -7.60 -11.34 -9.90
C PHE A 118 -6.29 -11.91 -9.34
N GLN A 119 -5.26 -11.07 -9.25
CA GLN A 119 -3.94 -11.45 -8.76
C GLN A 119 -3.43 -10.44 -7.72
N VAL A 120 -2.45 -10.89 -6.96
CA VAL A 120 -1.66 -10.07 -6.05
C VAL A 120 -0.36 -9.68 -6.76
N ASP A 121 -0.07 -8.39 -6.82
CA ASP A 121 1.17 -7.84 -7.34
C ASP A 121 1.91 -7.05 -6.25
N SER A 122 3.23 -7.11 -6.30
CA SER A 122 4.09 -6.22 -5.52
C SER A 122 4.99 -5.45 -6.47
N MET A 123 5.16 -4.17 -6.22
CA MET A 123 6.00 -3.30 -7.03
C MET A 123 6.98 -2.50 -6.17
N TYR A 124 8.20 -2.44 -6.64
CA TYR A 124 9.30 -1.68 -6.07
C TYR A 124 10.33 -1.43 -7.16
N GLN A 125 11.18 -0.43 -6.98
CA GLN A 125 12.27 -0.16 -7.91
C GLN A 125 13.60 -0.46 -7.23
N ASN A 126 14.27 -1.52 -7.69
CA ASN A 126 15.54 -1.95 -7.11
C ASN A 126 16.57 -0.80 -7.11
N GLY A 127 17.18 -0.55 -5.96
CA GLY A 127 18.20 0.49 -5.78
C GLY A 127 17.69 1.93 -5.75
N ARG A 128 16.38 2.18 -5.88
CA ARG A 128 15.80 3.53 -5.76
C ARG A 128 15.37 3.79 -4.32
N PHE A 129 16.33 4.17 -3.50
CA PHE A 129 16.10 4.54 -2.12
C PHE A 129 15.62 6.00 -2.00
N LEU A 130 14.62 6.23 -1.15
CA LEU A 130 14.15 7.57 -0.79
C LEU A 130 14.92 8.04 0.44
N ARG A 131 15.51 9.24 0.33
CA ARG A 131 16.39 9.83 1.36
C ARG A 131 15.71 10.90 2.21
N ARG A 132 14.43 11.19 1.98
CA ARG A 132 13.66 12.22 2.69
C ARG A 132 12.57 11.60 3.55
N VAL A 133 12.61 11.92 4.84
CA VAL A 133 11.77 11.39 5.94
C VAL A 133 10.35 11.95 6.00
N ASN A 134 9.90 12.66 4.96
CA ASN A 134 8.56 13.23 4.85
C ASN A 134 7.82 12.64 3.62
N SER A 135 8.09 11.37 3.30
CA SER A 135 7.69 10.76 2.03
C SER A 135 6.16 10.61 1.93
N THR A 136 5.51 11.57 1.29
CA THR A 136 4.10 11.45 0.91
C THR A 136 4.00 10.62 -0.36
N PHE A 137 3.38 9.44 -0.26
CA PHE A 137 3.04 8.63 -1.43
C PHE A 137 1.67 8.97 -1.97
N THR A 138 1.55 9.34 -3.24
CA THR A 138 0.28 9.67 -3.89
C THR A 138 -0.01 8.70 -5.04
N LEU A 139 -1.21 8.09 -5.03
CA LEU A 139 -1.71 7.25 -6.12
C LEU A 139 -2.74 8.04 -6.94
N ARG A 140 -2.41 8.36 -8.18
CA ARG A 140 -3.25 9.20 -9.05
C ARG A 140 -3.87 8.40 -10.18
N LYS A 141 -5.20 8.28 -10.21
CA LYS A 141 -5.94 7.65 -11.31
C LYS A 141 -5.57 8.31 -12.65
N GLN A 142 -5.32 7.50 -13.68
CA GLN A 142 -5.19 8.02 -15.04
C GLN A 142 -6.56 8.34 -15.65
N PRO A 143 -6.69 9.45 -16.42
CA PRO A 143 -7.95 9.81 -17.07
C PRO A 143 -8.52 8.73 -17.99
N THR A 144 -7.65 7.89 -18.58
CA THR A 144 -7.99 6.78 -19.47
C THR A 144 -8.50 5.54 -18.72
N SER A 145 -8.35 5.48 -17.40
CA SER A 145 -8.81 4.32 -16.63
C SER A 145 -10.33 4.30 -16.49
N GLN A 146 -10.93 3.21 -16.95
CA GLN A 146 -12.39 2.98 -16.88
C GLN A 146 -12.86 2.54 -15.49
N LEU A 147 -11.93 2.11 -14.64
CA LEU A 147 -12.22 1.53 -13.34
C LEU A 147 -12.30 2.57 -12.21
N PRO A 148 -12.76 2.15 -11.01
CA PRO A 148 -12.77 2.97 -9.82
C PRO A 148 -11.37 3.52 -9.48
N PRO A 149 -11.28 4.34 -8.43
CA PRO A 149 -10.03 4.95 -7.99
C PRO A 149 -8.94 3.93 -7.65
N PRO A 150 -7.67 4.35 -7.49
CA PRO A 150 -6.59 3.45 -7.12
C PRO A 150 -6.92 2.74 -5.80
N LEU A 151 -6.45 1.50 -5.68
CA LEU A 151 -6.53 0.68 -4.47
C LEU A 151 -5.12 0.32 -4.04
N ILE A 152 -4.94 0.00 -2.76
CA ILE A 152 -3.69 -0.54 -2.21
C ILE A 152 -4.01 -1.47 -1.04
N ASN A 153 -3.24 -2.54 -0.92
CA ASN A 153 -3.36 -3.52 0.15
C ASN A 153 -2.38 -3.24 1.28
N ALA A 154 -1.12 -2.97 0.93
CA ALA A 154 -0.10 -2.61 1.90
C ALA A 154 1.03 -1.79 1.27
N PHE A 155 1.80 -1.14 2.12
CA PHE A 155 3.09 -0.57 1.74
C PHE A 155 4.13 -0.74 2.84
N GLU A 156 5.39 -0.87 2.42
CA GLU A 156 6.58 -1.08 3.27
C GLU A 156 7.68 -0.07 2.93
#